data_AF-A0A7L3MGD3-F1
#
_entry.id   AF-A0A7L3MGD3-F1
#
_cell.length_a   1.000
_cell.length_b   1.000
_cell.length_c   1.000
_cell.angle_alpha   90.00
_cell.angle_beta   90.00
_cell.angle_gamma   90.00
#
_symmetry.space_group_name_H-M   'P 1'
#
loop_
_entity.id
_entity.type
_entity.pdbx_description
1 polymer ?
#
loop_
_entity_poly.entity_id
_entity_poly.type
_entity_poly.pdbx_seq_one_letter_code
_entity_poly.pdbx_strand_id
1 'polypeptide(L)'
;RFITCPQLARTVRLCLQRGAGPQPLLLEFAPGPGILTRSLLDAGFRVVALESNLDFLTDLQSLENSLDGQFKVIHGDFFRLDPLAKGALKPPAVSSDKLFETMGVAAVPWRADVPLKIFGIIPQQLERNRLWRLLFAMYECSSIYRYGRVELNLFISEKEYTVLTAKPGKTKVYQALTVLAQLGYEIELLHKEPWSSFATNLKNGGLAIPKTMLPNDHLCLVRLTPQQNLFTGGLKPSNASTFIFMVKQSFAKPKSRLTDRLSSWSLDNSGTLLKALEIPKKALMCNLYPEDYKRLFEALQNSNMFAETLFHDEVLTSTRIMN
;
A
#
# COMPACT_ATOMS: atom_id res chain seq x y z
N ARG A 1 17.18 1.25 -5.98
CA ARG A 1 17.05 1.86 -7.32
C ARG A 1 16.90 3.35 -7.08
N PHE A 2 17.53 4.18 -7.89
CA PHE A 2 17.56 5.63 -7.66
C PHE A 2 17.24 6.37 -8.94
N ILE A 3 16.61 7.54 -8.81
CA ILE A 3 16.43 8.47 -9.91
C ILE A 3 17.71 9.30 -10.00
N THR A 4 18.47 9.10 -11.07
CA THR A 4 19.68 9.88 -11.35
C THR A 4 19.54 10.75 -12.60
N CYS A 5 18.57 10.44 -13.47
CA CYS A 5 18.28 11.22 -14.66
C CYS A 5 17.46 12.49 -14.29
N PRO A 6 17.96 13.71 -14.58
CA PRO A 6 17.23 14.95 -14.29
C PRO A 6 15.88 15.05 -15.01
N GLN A 7 15.76 14.50 -16.22
CA GLN A 7 14.50 14.48 -16.97
C GLN A 7 13.44 13.65 -16.24
N LEU A 8 13.81 12.46 -15.76
CA LEU A 8 12.91 11.62 -14.96
C LEU A 8 12.54 12.30 -13.65
N ALA A 9 13.49 12.94 -12.96
CA ALA A 9 13.22 13.71 -11.74
C ALA A 9 12.20 14.83 -11.99
N ARG A 10 12.29 15.52 -13.14
CA ARG A 10 11.31 16.54 -13.55
C ARG A 10 9.94 15.94 -13.83
N THR A 11 9.87 14.80 -14.53
CA THR A 11 8.60 14.10 -14.79
C THR A 11 7.92 13.67 -13.49
N VAL A 12 8.66 13.02 -12.58
CA VAL A 12 8.12 12.58 -11.28
C VAL A 12 7.65 13.77 -10.47
N ARG A 13 8.42 14.85 -10.40
CA ARG A 13 8.01 16.09 -9.73
C ARG A 13 6.68 16.62 -10.28
N LEU A 14 6.52 16.70 -11.61
CA LEU A 14 5.27 17.14 -12.24
C LEU A 14 4.08 16.24 -11.87
N CYS A 15 4.30 14.92 -11.78
CA CYS A 15 3.28 13.98 -11.31
C CYS A 15 2.88 14.19 -9.84
N LEU A 16 3.79 14.67 -8.99
CA LEU A 16 3.55 14.88 -7.55
C LEU A 16 2.94 16.26 -7.22
N GLN A 17 3.15 17.24 -8.09
CA GLN A 17 2.59 18.60 -7.95
C GLN A 17 1.06 18.58 -8.01
N ARG A 18 0.42 19.47 -7.22
CA ARG A 18 -1.02 19.73 -7.31
C ARG A 18 -1.26 21.20 -7.61
N GLY A 19 -1.79 21.47 -8.80
CA GLY A 19 -2.27 22.80 -9.19
C GLY A 19 -1.25 23.92 -8.96
N ALA A 20 -1.76 25.16 -8.88
CA ALA A 20 -0.95 26.37 -8.73
C ALA A 20 -0.78 26.82 -7.25
N GLY A 21 -1.10 25.96 -6.28
CA GLY A 21 -1.06 26.29 -4.85
C GLY A 21 0.28 26.04 -4.16
N PRO A 22 0.41 26.39 -2.86
CA PRO A 22 1.56 26.03 -2.04
C PRO A 22 1.79 24.52 -2.08
N GLN A 23 3.04 24.11 -2.32
CA GLN A 23 3.33 22.69 -2.40
C GLN A 23 3.28 22.04 -1.01
N PRO A 24 2.74 20.82 -0.90
CA PRO A 24 2.61 20.14 0.38
C PRO A 24 3.96 19.66 0.90
N LEU A 25 4.01 19.37 2.21
CA LEU A 25 5.08 18.57 2.81
C LEU A 25 5.10 17.18 2.16
N LEU A 26 6.31 16.72 1.80
CA LEU A 26 6.53 15.42 1.19
C LEU A 26 7.62 14.65 1.93
N LEU A 27 7.35 13.38 2.22
CA LEU A 27 8.36 12.43 2.69
C LEU A 27 8.91 11.63 1.51
N GLU A 28 10.20 11.76 1.24
CA GLU A 28 10.91 10.95 0.26
C GLU A 28 11.72 9.87 0.99
N PHE A 29 11.40 8.59 0.79
CA PHE A 29 12.22 7.51 1.36
C PHE A 29 13.24 6.97 0.35
N ALA A 30 14.43 6.64 0.86
CA ALA A 30 15.58 6.18 0.08
C ALA A 30 15.90 7.08 -1.14
N PRO A 31 16.07 8.41 -0.94
CA PRO A 31 16.39 9.36 -2.01
C PRO A 31 17.71 9.03 -2.74
N GLY A 32 18.63 8.34 -2.08
CA GLY A 32 19.95 8.04 -2.61
C GLY A 32 20.73 9.30 -2.94
N PRO A 33 21.25 9.46 -4.18
CA PRO A 33 22.01 10.65 -4.56
C PRO A 33 21.26 11.99 -4.45
N GLY A 34 19.95 12.00 -4.22
CA GLY A 34 19.17 13.22 -3.96
C GLY A 34 18.79 14.05 -5.19
N ILE A 35 18.87 13.49 -6.41
CA ILE A 35 18.51 14.21 -7.64
C ILE A 35 17.03 14.59 -7.66
N LEU A 36 16.15 13.67 -7.28
CA LEU A 36 14.73 13.99 -7.13
C LEU A 36 14.50 14.97 -5.98
N THR A 37 15.15 14.78 -4.83
CA THR A 37 15.08 15.69 -3.68
C THR A 37 15.34 17.14 -4.09
N ARG A 38 16.42 17.40 -4.83
CA ARG A 38 16.77 18.74 -5.34
C ARG A 38 15.71 19.28 -6.31
N SER A 39 15.26 18.44 -7.25
CA SER A 39 14.19 18.79 -8.20
C SER A 39 12.87 19.18 -7.50
N LEU A 40 12.53 18.50 -6.39
CA LEU A 40 11.36 18.82 -5.56
C LEU A 40 11.56 20.14 -4.80
N LEU A 41 12.71 20.34 -4.18
CA LEU A 41 13.05 21.58 -3.46
C LEU A 41 13.02 22.80 -4.40
N ASP A 42 13.59 22.69 -5.60
CA ASP A 42 13.55 23.73 -6.64
C ASP A 42 12.13 24.10 -7.08
N ALA A 43 11.16 23.19 -6.88
CA ALA A 43 9.75 23.42 -7.16
C ALA A 43 8.95 23.92 -5.93
N GLY A 44 9.62 24.22 -4.82
CA GLY A 44 9.02 24.78 -3.62
C GLY A 44 8.35 23.73 -2.71
N PHE A 45 8.63 22.45 -2.88
CA PHE A 45 8.22 21.44 -1.89
C PHE A 45 9.02 21.60 -0.60
N ARG A 46 8.35 21.42 0.54
CA ARG A 46 9.05 21.09 1.79
C ARG A 46 9.28 19.58 1.81
N VAL A 47 10.53 19.16 1.92
CA VAL A 47 10.90 17.75 1.79
C VAL A 47 11.53 17.22 3.07
N VAL A 48 11.11 16.03 3.48
CA VAL A 48 11.79 15.24 4.51
C VAL A 48 12.33 14.00 3.82
N ALA A 49 13.64 13.79 3.88
CA ALA A 49 14.29 12.58 3.38
C ALA A 49 14.45 11.56 4.50
N LEU A 50 14.01 10.33 4.26
CA LEU A 50 14.26 9.17 5.13
C LEU A 50 15.25 8.23 4.43
N GLU A 51 16.53 8.35 4.80
CA GLU A 51 17.63 7.61 4.16
C GLU A 51 18.30 6.67 5.16
N SER A 52 18.56 5.43 4.74
CA SER A 52 19.18 4.41 5.59
C SER A 52 20.65 4.16 5.22
N ASN A 53 21.03 4.45 3.97
CA ASN A 53 22.41 4.31 3.52
C ASN A 53 23.26 5.51 3.98
N LEU A 54 24.26 5.22 4.81
CA LEU A 54 25.18 6.21 5.37
C LEU A 54 26.00 6.93 4.28
N ASP A 55 26.27 6.27 3.15
CA ASP A 55 27.02 6.86 2.05
C ASP A 55 26.30 8.09 1.46
N PHE A 56 24.97 8.02 1.36
CA PHE A 56 24.15 9.12 0.85
C PHE A 56 23.77 10.12 1.94
N LEU A 57 23.73 9.67 3.20
CA LEU A 57 23.30 10.49 4.33
C LEU A 57 24.19 11.74 4.48
N THR A 58 25.50 11.61 4.32
CA THR A 58 26.46 12.72 4.45
C THR A 58 26.16 13.86 3.47
N ASP A 59 25.98 13.53 2.19
CA ASP A 59 25.69 14.52 1.14
C ASP A 59 24.31 15.18 1.34
N LEU A 60 23.32 14.40 1.79
CA LEU A 60 21.99 14.92 2.09
C LEU A 60 22.02 15.85 3.32
N GLN A 61 22.79 15.52 4.36
CA GLN A 61 22.96 16.39 5.53
C GLN A 61 23.67 17.69 5.18
N SER A 62 24.66 17.65 4.28
CA SER A 62 25.28 18.86 3.74
C SER A 62 24.26 19.75 3.02
N LEU A 63 23.36 19.14 2.24
CA LEU A 63 22.24 19.83 1.60
C LEU A 63 21.22 20.39 2.61
N GLU A 64 20.91 19.68 3.70
CA GLU A 64 20.03 20.18 4.76
C GLU A 64 20.59 21.46 5.39
N ASN A 65 21.89 21.48 5.69
CA ASN A 65 22.55 22.63 6.31
C ASN A 65 22.56 23.89 5.43
N SER A 66 22.35 23.76 4.12
CA SER A 66 22.31 24.90 3.19
C SER A 66 20.89 25.40 2.90
N LEU A 67 19.85 24.69 3.36
CA LEU A 67 18.45 24.96 3.01
C LEU A 67 17.65 25.24 4.28
N ASP A 68 17.68 26.50 4.72
CA ASP A 68 17.04 27.05 5.93
C ASP A 68 15.60 26.54 6.19
N GLY A 69 15.47 25.38 6.85
CA GLY A 69 14.22 24.73 7.23
C GLY A 69 13.37 24.11 6.10
N GLN A 70 13.80 24.19 4.84
CA GLN A 70 13.04 23.65 3.70
C GLN A 70 13.24 22.14 3.49
N PHE A 71 14.39 21.64 3.93
CA PHE A 71 14.79 20.24 3.82
C PHE A 71 15.15 19.68 5.20
N LYS A 72 14.80 18.41 5.44
CA LYS A 72 15.19 17.68 6.66
C LYS A 72 15.64 16.27 6.27
N VAL A 73 16.76 15.81 6.81
CA VAL A 73 17.22 14.43 6.62
C VAL A 73 17.10 13.67 7.94
N ILE A 74 16.54 12.47 7.86
CA ILE A 74 16.37 11.55 8.98
C ILE A 74 17.03 10.22 8.61
N HIS A 75 17.93 9.73 9.47
CA HIS A 75 18.50 8.40 9.31
C HIS A 75 17.46 7.33 9.66
N GLY A 76 16.98 6.59 8.66
CA GLY A 76 15.95 5.59 8.87
C GLY A 76 15.55 4.85 7.60
N ASP A 77 14.87 3.73 7.78
CA ASP A 77 14.40 2.85 6.70
C ASP A 77 12.88 2.71 6.77
N PHE A 78 12.20 3.21 5.74
CA PHE A 78 10.75 3.09 5.59
C PHE A 78 10.27 1.62 5.60
N PHE A 79 11.09 0.70 5.09
CA PHE A 79 10.78 -0.73 5.12
C PHE A 79 10.93 -1.35 6.51
N ARG A 80 11.51 -0.63 7.46
CA ARG A 80 11.61 -0.98 8.88
C ARG A 80 10.81 -0.03 9.79
N LEU A 81 9.80 0.63 9.22
CA LEU A 81 8.81 1.36 9.98
C LEU A 81 7.95 0.42 10.83
N ASP A 82 7.75 0.78 12.10
CA ASP A 82 6.92 0.09 13.10
C ASP A 82 7.15 -1.43 13.11
N PRO A 83 8.38 -1.90 13.39
CA PRO A 83 8.66 -3.33 13.41
C PRO A 83 7.88 -4.01 14.54
N LEU A 84 7.39 -5.22 14.29
CA LEU A 84 6.64 -6.03 15.27
C LEU A 84 7.50 -6.53 16.45
N ALA A 85 8.82 -6.32 16.40
CA ALA A 85 9.75 -6.80 17.42
C ALA A 85 9.59 -6.04 18.74
N LYS A 86 9.50 -6.78 19.85
CA LYS A 86 9.44 -6.20 21.21
C LYS A 86 10.83 -5.67 21.60
N GLY A 87 10.93 -4.39 21.95
CA GLY A 87 12.16 -3.78 22.47
C GLY A 87 12.38 -2.33 22.00
N ALA A 88 13.46 -1.72 22.47
CA ALA A 88 13.87 -0.39 22.03
C ALA A 88 14.23 -0.41 20.53
N LEU A 89 13.66 0.52 19.77
CA LEU A 89 13.96 0.68 18.35
C LEU A 89 15.41 1.16 18.18
N LYS A 90 16.17 0.45 17.35
CA LYS A 90 17.51 0.85 16.94
C LYS A 90 17.50 1.27 15.47
N PRO A 91 18.17 2.38 15.10
CA PRO A 91 18.35 2.73 13.70
C PRO A 91 18.89 1.55 12.87
N PRO A 92 18.46 1.40 11.61
CA PRO A 92 17.57 2.30 10.86
C PRO A 92 16.07 2.01 11.05
N ALA A 93 15.64 1.23 12.07
CA ALA A 93 14.21 1.05 12.35
C ALA A 93 13.63 2.34 12.95
N VAL A 94 12.40 2.68 12.53
CA VAL A 94 11.77 3.97 12.84
C VAL A 94 10.35 3.73 13.34
N SER A 95 9.90 4.54 14.28
CA SER A 95 8.49 4.63 14.67
C SER A 95 7.79 5.69 13.81
N SER A 96 6.63 5.37 13.25
CA SER A 96 5.81 6.35 12.53
C SER A 96 5.44 7.54 13.41
N ASP A 97 5.12 7.30 14.69
CA ASP A 97 4.80 8.36 15.63
C ASP A 97 5.96 9.36 15.77
N LYS A 98 7.18 8.87 16.01
CA LYS A 98 8.36 9.73 16.16
C LYS A 98 8.74 10.43 14.86
N LEU A 99 8.61 9.73 13.73
CA LEU A 99 8.86 10.29 12.42
C LEU A 99 7.93 11.47 12.14
N PHE A 100 6.62 11.27 12.32
CA PHE A 100 5.61 12.28 11.98
C PHE A 100 5.62 13.44 12.96
N GLU A 101 5.90 13.21 14.25
CA GLU A 101 6.17 14.26 15.22
C GLU A 101 7.34 15.15 14.77
N THR A 102 8.46 14.54 14.37
CA THR A 102 9.66 15.26 13.89
C THR A 102 9.37 16.08 12.63
N MET A 103 8.45 15.61 11.80
CA MET A 103 7.99 16.30 10.60
C MET A 103 6.93 17.38 10.86
N GLY A 104 6.39 17.46 12.08
CA GLY A 104 5.27 18.34 12.41
C GLY A 104 3.93 17.93 11.79
N VAL A 105 3.75 16.64 11.49
CA VAL A 105 2.50 16.10 10.93
C VAL A 105 1.56 15.73 12.07
N ALA A 106 0.42 16.42 12.15
CA ALA A 106 -0.64 16.12 13.11
C ALA A 106 -1.60 15.05 12.56
N ALA A 107 -2.13 14.21 13.46
CA ALA A 107 -3.17 13.27 13.09
C ALA A 107 -4.48 14.01 12.79
N VAL A 108 -5.14 13.66 11.68
CA VAL A 108 -6.43 14.22 11.29
C VAL A 108 -7.50 13.13 11.23
N PRO A 109 -8.79 13.46 11.40
CA PRO A 109 -9.87 12.50 11.19
C PRO A 109 -9.79 11.84 9.80
N TRP A 110 -10.16 10.57 9.68
CA TRP A 110 -10.09 9.84 8.40
C TRP A 110 -10.77 10.57 7.23
N ARG A 111 -11.89 11.25 7.51
CA ARG A 111 -12.64 12.00 6.48
C ARG A 111 -12.00 13.34 6.10
N ALA A 112 -10.98 13.81 6.80
CA ALA A 112 -10.27 15.03 6.42
C ALA A 112 -9.48 14.82 5.12
N ASP A 113 -8.91 15.91 4.61
CA ASP A 113 -7.99 15.88 3.47
C ASP A 113 -6.68 15.15 3.79
N VAL A 114 -5.92 14.86 2.73
CA VAL A 114 -4.63 14.16 2.82
C VAL A 114 -3.65 14.96 3.70
N PRO A 115 -3.19 14.41 4.84
CA PRO A 115 -2.30 15.12 5.76
C PRO A 115 -0.84 15.13 5.29
N LEU A 116 -0.44 14.13 4.50
CA LEU A 116 0.94 13.93 4.06
C LEU A 116 0.97 13.14 2.74
N LYS A 117 1.95 13.48 1.89
CA LYS A 117 2.34 12.66 0.73
C LYS A 117 3.67 11.97 1.00
N ILE A 118 3.76 10.70 0.62
CA ILE A 118 4.99 9.92 0.68
C ILE A 118 5.36 9.47 -0.72
N PHE A 119 6.61 9.65 -1.11
CA PHE A 119 7.17 9.14 -2.34
C PHE A 119 8.28 8.12 -2.07
N GLY A 120 8.36 7.10 -2.93
CA GLY A 120 9.58 6.31 -3.04
C GLY A 120 9.48 5.12 -3.99
N ILE A 121 10.57 4.36 -4.11
CA ILE A 121 10.68 3.22 -5.02
C ILE A 121 10.76 1.95 -4.19
N ILE A 122 9.79 1.03 -4.36
CA ILE A 122 9.81 -0.22 -3.61
C ILE A 122 10.80 -1.20 -4.26
N PRO A 123 11.74 -1.81 -3.49
CA PRO A 123 12.56 -2.89 -4.02
C PRO A 123 11.69 -4.04 -4.49
N GLN A 124 11.90 -4.48 -5.73
CA GLN A 124 11.03 -5.47 -6.40
C GLN A 124 10.81 -6.75 -5.58
N GLN A 125 11.84 -7.26 -4.91
CA GLN A 125 11.76 -8.48 -4.10
C GLN A 125 10.85 -8.31 -2.86
N LEU A 126 10.64 -7.07 -2.43
CA LEU A 126 9.87 -6.72 -1.25
C LEU A 126 8.46 -6.23 -1.61
N GLU A 127 8.20 -5.83 -2.86
CA GLU A 127 6.94 -5.19 -3.30
C GLU A 127 5.70 -5.87 -2.74
N ARG A 128 5.54 -7.17 -2.99
CA ARG A 128 4.34 -7.92 -2.55
C ARG A 128 4.15 -7.84 -1.04
N ASN A 129 5.21 -8.06 -0.26
CA ASN A 129 5.14 -8.03 1.20
C ASN A 129 4.82 -6.61 1.69
N ARG A 130 5.48 -5.59 1.13
CA ARG A 130 5.28 -4.20 1.54
C ARG A 130 3.89 -3.68 1.19
N LEU A 131 3.35 -4.04 0.04
CA LEU A 131 1.98 -3.72 -0.35
C LEU A 131 0.97 -4.33 0.64
N TRP A 132 1.16 -5.61 1.03
CA TRP A 132 0.33 -6.21 2.08
C TRP A 132 0.47 -5.48 3.41
N ARG A 133 1.69 -5.19 3.87
CA ARG A 133 1.90 -4.49 5.16
C ARG A 133 1.22 -3.12 5.18
N LEU A 134 1.36 -2.33 4.10
CA LEU A 134 0.69 -1.03 3.97
C LEU A 134 -0.83 -1.18 3.93
N LEU A 135 -1.34 -2.23 3.29
CA LEU A 135 -2.76 -2.53 3.26
C LEU A 135 -3.31 -2.86 4.64
N PHE A 136 -2.65 -3.75 5.39
CA PHE A 136 -3.05 -4.07 6.77
C PHE A 136 -3.08 -2.81 7.63
N ALA A 137 -2.00 -2.02 7.59
CA ALA A 137 -1.92 -0.77 8.35
C ALA A 137 -3.03 0.22 7.99
N MET A 138 -3.41 0.30 6.72
CA MET A 138 -4.50 1.17 6.25
C MET A 138 -5.86 0.75 6.80
N TYR A 139 -6.20 -0.53 6.67
CA TYR A 139 -7.47 -1.06 7.17
C TYR A 139 -7.58 -1.01 8.70
N GLU A 140 -6.46 -1.17 9.41
CA GLU A 140 -6.39 -1.09 10.89
C GLU A 140 -6.22 0.35 11.41
N CYS A 141 -6.06 1.34 10.52
CA CYS A 141 -5.74 2.73 10.88
C CYS A 141 -4.53 2.83 11.82
N SER A 142 -3.49 2.05 11.53
CA SER A 142 -2.24 1.99 12.29
C SER A 142 -1.06 2.53 11.49
N SER A 143 0.11 2.63 12.13
CA SER A 143 1.32 3.21 11.51
C SER A 143 1.04 4.60 10.91
N ILE A 144 1.53 4.89 9.70
CA ILE A 144 1.28 6.15 8.98
C ILE A 144 -0.22 6.49 8.84
N TYR A 145 -1.12 5.50 8.82
CA TYR A 145 -2.55 5.71 8.66
C TYR A 145 -3.28 6.09 9.95
N ARG A 146 -2.60 6.00 11.10
CA ARG A 146 -3.06 6.61 12.36
C ARG A 146 -3.23 8.13 12.22
N TYR A 147 -2.49 8.73 11.29
CA TYR A 147 -2.49 10.17 11.06
C TYR A 147 -3.52 10.63 10.02
N GLY A 148 -4.28 9.71 9.41
CA GLY A 148 -5.28 9.99 8.39
C GLY A 148 -4.94 9.33 7.04
N ARG A 149 -5.50 9.85 5.96
CA ARG A 149 -5.40 9.27 4.62
C ARG A 149 -4.11 9.69 3.91
N VAL A 150 -2.98 9.21 4.40
CA VAL A 150 -1.66 9.44 3.80
C VAL A 150 -1.66 8.97 2.34
N GLU A 151 -1.27 9.84 1.42
CA GLU A 151 -1.17 9.54 -0.02
C GLU A 151 0.20 8.91 -0.31
N LEU A 152 0.21 7.73 -0.92
CA LEU A 152 1.44 7.05 -1.31
C LEU A 152 1.64 7.18 -2.83
N ASN A 153 2.79 7.69 -3.24
CA ASN A 153 3.21 7.79 -4.64
C ASN A 153 4.43 6.87 -4.84
N LEU A 154 4.17 5.64 -5.28
CA LEU A 154 5.16 4.56 -5.26
C LEU A 154 5.51 4.12 -6.67
N PHE A 155 6.80 4.00 -6.97
CA PHE A 155 7.22 3.16 -8.08
C PHE A 155 7.15 1.69 -7.68
N ILE A 156 6.35 0.93 -8.44
CA ILE A 156 6.21 -0.54 -8.34
C ILE A 156 6.31 -1.17 -9.73
N SER A 157 6.64 -2.44 -9.78
CA SER A 157 6.67 -3.21 -11.03
C SER A 157 5.32 -3.24 -11.77
N GLU A 158 5.37 -3.30 -13.10
CA GLU A 158 4.17 -3.51 -13.94
C GLU A 158 3.38 -4.76 -13.51
N LYS A 159 4.09 -5.80 -13.07
CA LYS A 159 3.50 -7.01 -12.50
C LYS A 159 2.59 -6.69 -11.31
N GLU A 160 3.10 -5.98 -10.31
CA GLU A 160 2.31 -5.68 -9.10
C GLU A 160 1.22 -4.65 -9.40
N TYR A 161 1.47 -3.65 -10.25
CA TYR A 161 0.43 -2.75 -10.73
C TYR A 161 -0.72 -3.52 -11.43
N THR A 162 -0.39 -4.46 -12.32
CA THR A 162 -1.38 -5.33 -12.99
C THR A 162 -2.23 -6.12 -12.01
N VAL A 163 -1.64 -6.56 -10.89
CA VAL A 163 -2.36 -7.23 -9.81
C VAL A 163 -3.31 -6.26 -9.10
N LEU A 164 -2.84 -5.07 -8.73
CA LEU A 164 -3.64 -4.07 -8.01
C LEU A 164 -4.86 -3.62 -8.83
N THR A 165 -4.74 -3.55 -10.15
CA THR A 165 -5.80 -3.08 -11.05
C THR A 165 -6.49 -4.21 -11.84
N ALA A 166 -6.29 -5.48 -11.46
CA ALA A 166 -6.92 -6.59 -12.15
C ALA A 166 -8.46 -6.52 -12.02
N LYS A 167 -9.15 -6.93 -13.09
CA LYS A 167 -10.62 -7.04 -13.11
C LYS A 167 -11.07 -8.44 -12.68
N PRO A 168 -12.29 -8.59 -12.13
CA PRO A 168 -12.87 -9.90 -11.85
C PRO A 168 -12.83 -10.84 -13.05
N GLY A 169 -12.72 -12.15 -12.79
CA GLY A 169 -12.61 -13.20 -13.81
C GLY A 169 -11.19 -13.43 -14.34
N LYS A 170 -10.26 -12.49 -14.16
CA LYS A 170 -8.84 -12.68 -14.53
C LYS A 170 -8.09 -13.52 -13.49
N THR A 171 -8.42 -14.80 -13.40
CA THR A 171 -7.97 -15.74 -12.33
C THR A 171 -6.45 -15.85 -12.10
N LYS A 172 -5.60 -15.48 -13.07
CA LYS A 172 -4.14 -15.47 -12.90
C LYS A 172 -3.62 -14.28 -12.09
N VAL A 173 -4.35 -13.16 -12.07
CA VAL A 173 -3.88 -11.88 -11.51
C VAL A 173 -4.86 -11.25 -10.53
N TYR A 174 -6.15 -11.59 -10.60
CA TYR A 174 -7.17 -11.16 -9.67
C TYR A 174 -7.10 -12.00 -8.38
N GLN A 175 -6.73 -11.35 -7.27
CA GLN A 175 -6.42 -11.99 -5.99
C GLN A 175 -6.99 -11.17 -4.82
N ALA A 176 -6.91 -11.70 -3.61
CA ALA A 176 -7.31 -10.99 -2.40
C ALA A 176 -6.67 -9.60 -2.26
N LEU A 177 -5.38 -9.46 -2.63
CA LEU A 177 -4.70 -8.17 -2.65
C LEU A 177 -5.38 -7.16 -3.58
N THR A 178 -5.87 -7.61 -4.74
CA THR A 178 -6.61 -6.78 -5.71
C THR A 178 -7.88 -6.23 -5.08
N VAL A 179 -8.71 -7.11 -4.51
CA VAL A 179 -9.99 -6.74 -3.87
C VAL A 179 -9.76 -5.72 -2.77
N LEU A 180 -8.85 -6.04 -1.85
CA LEU A 180 -8.60 -5.19 -0.70
C LEU A 180 -7.97 -3.85 -1.11
N ALA A 181 -7.11 -3.83 -2.12
CA ALA A 181 -6.49 -2.59 -2.61
C ALA A 181 -7.50 -1.70 -3.34
N GLN A 182 -8.35 -2.24 -4.22
CA GLN A 182 -9.35 -1.46 -4.95
C GLN A 182 -10.46 -0.91 -4.04
N LEU A 183 -10.85 -1.64 -3.00
CA LEU A 183 -11.74 -1.11 -1.96
C LEU A 183 -11.05 -0.05 -1.09
N GLY A 184 -9.79 -0.29 -0.76
CA GLY A 184 -9.05 0.49 0.22
C GLY A 184 -8.51 1.81 -0.32
N TYR A 185 -8.12 1.82 -1.59
CA TYR A 185 -7.44 2.92 -2.24
C TYR A 185 -8.14 3.33 -3.54
N GLU A 186 -8.12 4.63 -3.81
CA GLU A 186 -8.14 5.13 -5.18
C GLU A 186 -6.74 4.92 -5.78
N ILE A 187 -6.69 4.16 -6.88
CA ILE A 187 -5.44 3.73 -7.53
C ILE A 187 -5.33 4.44 -8.88
N GLU A 188 -4.33 5.32 -9.01
CA GLU A 188 -4.10 6.10 -10.22
C GLU A 188 -2.67 5.83 -10.74
N LEU A 189 -2.54 5.54 -12.03
CA LEU A 189 -1.25 5.44 -12.70
C LEU A 189 -0.83 6.82 -13.18
N LEU A 190 0.23 7.36 -12.58
CA LEU A 190 0.74 8.69 -12.91
C LEU A 190 1.76 8.66 -14.05
N HIS A 191 2.60 7.63 -14.09
CA HIS A 191 3.68 7.53 -15.07
C HIS A 191 4.16 6.08 -15.24
N LYS A 192 4.71 5.75 -16.41
CA LYS A 192 5.41 4.48 -16.68
C LYS A 192 6.81 4.78 -17.17
N GLU A 193 7.82 4.26 -16.50
CA GLU A 193 9.22 4.52 -16.81
C GLU A 193 9.98 3.21 -17.05
N PRO A 194 10.77 3.08 -18.12
CA PRO A 194 11.61 1.90 -18.35
C PRO A 194 12.59 1.65 -17.20
N TRP A 195 12.89 0.39 -16.91
CA TRP A 195 13.87 0.05 -15.85
C TRP A 195 15.26 0.66 -16.09
N SER A 196 15.64 0.84 -17.36
CA SER A 196 16.93 1.40 -17.78
C SER A 196 17.16 2.83 -17.32
N SER A 197 16.09 3.57 -16.98
CA SER A 197 16.19 4.95 -16.52
C SER A 197 16.57 5.09 -15.05
N PHE A 198 16.64 3.98 -14.30
CA PHE A 198 16.96 3.96 -12.87
C PHE A 198 18.37 3.43 -12.61
N ALA A 199 19.13 4.13 -11.77
CA ALA A 199 20.40 3.64 -11.29
C ALA A 199 20.22 2.50 -10.27
N THR A 200 21.17 1.57 -10.23
CA THR A 200 21.20 0.46 -9.27
C THR A 200 22.58 0.37 -8.60
N ASN A 201 22.63 -0.16 -7.38
CA ASN A 201 23.89 -0.41 -6.66
C ASN A 201 24.59 -1.71 -7.12
N LEU A 202 24.13 -2.35 -8.20
CA LEU A 202 24.73 -3.58 -8.69
C LEU A 202 26.05 -3.24 -9.40
N LYS A 203 27.17 -3.70 -8.83
CA LYS A 203 28.54 -3.52 -9.36
C LYS A 203 28.73 -3.99 -10.81
N ASN A 204 27.84 -4.83 -11.33
CA ASN A 204 27.98 -5.46 -12.65
C ASN A 204 27.17 -4.78 -13.78
N GLY A 205 26.57 -3.60 -13.55
CA GLY A 205 25.87 -2.84 -14.61
C GLY A 205 24.65 -3.52 -15.23
N GLY A 206 24.31 -4.74 -14.81
CA GLY A 206 23.19 -5.50 -15.33
C GLY A 206 21.85 -4.96 -14.84
N LEU A 207 20.95 -4.67 -15.78
CA LEU A 207 19.53 -4.53 -15.49
C LEU A 207 19.02 -5.90 -15.09
N ALA A 208 19.03 -6.22 -13.79
CA ALA A 208 18.36 -7.40 -13.28
C ALA A 208 16.85 -7.17 -13.39
N ILE A 209 16.30 -7.30 -14.61
CA ILE A 209 14.88 -7.42 -14.90
C ILE A 209 14.58 -8.91 -14.77
N PRO A 210 13.91 -9.35 -13.71
CA PRO A 210 13.55 -10.76 -13.58
C PRO A 210 12.56 -11.12 -14.68
N LYS A 211 12.77 -12.27 -15.34
CA LYS A 211 11.79 -12.83 -16.28
C LYS A 211 10.50 -13.12 -15.52
N THR A 212 9.38 -12.59 -15.99
CA THR A 212 8.07 -12.91 -15.43
C THR A 212 7.08 -13.24 -16.55
N MET A 213 5.99 -13.93 -16.21
CA MET A 213 4.90 -14.27 -17.14
C MET A 213 4.06 -13.06 -17.58
N LEU A 214 4.25 -11.90 -16.93
CA LEU A 214 3.58 -10.65 -17.24
C LEU A 214 4.59 -9.65 -17.82
N PRO A 215 4.14 -8.65 -18.60
CA PRO A 215 4.98 -7.51 -18.98
C PRO A 215 5.59 -6.89 -17.73
N ASN A 216 6.91 -6.71 -17.74
CA ASN A 216 7.65 -6.24 -16.58
C ASN A 216 8.89 -5.46 -17.01
N ASP A 217 8.75 -4.63 -18.03
CA ASP A 217 9.83 -3.83 -18.63
C ASP A 217 9.85 -2.39 -18.10
N HIS A 218 8.82 -2.01 -17.34
CA HIS A 218 8.69 -0.69 -16.73
C HIS A 218 8.44 -0.78 -15.22
N LEU A 219 8.75 0.35 -14.55
CA LEU A 219 8.20 0.72 -13.27
C LEU A 219 7.01 1.67 -13.48
N CYS A 220 5.93 1.40 -12.78
CA CYS A 220 4.74 2.23 -12.74
C CYS A 220 4.82 3.14 -11.51
N LEU A 221 4.76 4.46 -11.70
CA LEU A 221 4.49 5.40 -10.61
C LEU A 221 3.00 5.39 -10.34
N VAL A 222 2.61 4.84 -9.20
CA VAL A 222 1.22 4.64 -8.81
C VAL A 222 0.91 5.50 -7.59
N ARG A 223 -0.14 6.30 -7.68
CA ARG A 223 -0.74 7.00 -6.55
C ARG A 223 -1.79 6.09 -5.90
N LEU A 224 -1.65 5.88 -4.60
CA LEU A 224 -2.57 5.15 -3.75
C LEU A 224 -3.08 6.13 -2.68
N THR A 225 -4.33 6.57 -2.84
CA THR A 225 -4.99 7.45 -1.87
C THR A 225 -6.05 6.65 -1.13
N PRO A 226 -5.99 6.50 0.20
CA PRO A 226 -7.04 5.78 0.91
C PRO A 226 -8.43 6.38 0.66
N GLN A 227 -9.41 5.51 0.43
CA GLN A 227 -10.79 5.90 0.13
C GLN A 227 -11.43 6.57 1.35
N GLN A 228 -11.98 7.78 1.15
CA GLN A 228 -12.60 8.57 2.23
C GLN A 228 -13.82 7.85 2.85
N ASN A 229 -14.52 7.05 2.05
CA ASN A 229 -15.71 6.29 2.44
C ASN A 229 -15.42 4.81 2.78
N LEU A 230 -14.15 4.41 2.94
CA LEU A 230 -13.81 3.01 3.24
C LEU A 230 -14.58 2.47 4.45
N PHE A 231 -14.61 3.24 5.55
CA PHE A 231 -15.25 2.88 6.81
C PHE A 231 -16.70 3.38 6.94
N THR A 232 -17.43 3.53 5.83
CA THR A 232 -18.89 3.73 5.88
C THR A 232 -19.60 2.39 5.92
N GLY A 233 -20.56 2.22 6.83
CA GLY A 233 -21.34 0.98 6.98
C GLY A 233 -20.87 0.12 8.15
N GLY A 234 -20.74 -1.19 7.93
CA GLY A 234 -20.35 -2.18 8.94
C GLY A 234 -18.84 -2.38 9.05
N LEU A 235 -18.08 -2.07 7.99
CA LEU A 235 -16.61 -2.16 8.02
C LEU A 235 -15.99 -1.04 8.86
N LYS A 236 -15.23 -1.41 9.88
CA LYS A 236 -14.56 -0.51 10.85
C LYS A 236 -13.12 -0.97 11.08
N PRO A 237 -12.21 -0.11 11.54
CA PRO A 237 -10.85 -0.52 11.88
C PRO A 237 -10.80 -1.68 12.89
N SER A 238 -11.75 -1.73 13.83
CA SER A 238 -11.84 -2.78 14.85
C SER A 238 -12.23 -4.17 14.33
N ASN A 239 -12.79 -4.28 13.12
CA ASN A 239 -13.19 -5.55 12.50
C ASN A 239 -12.51 -5.80 11.14
N ALA A 240 -11.52 -4.95 10.81
CA ALA A 240 -10.77 -4.99 9.57
C ALA A 240 -10.02 -6.30 9.35
N SER A 241 -9.41 -6.86 10.40
CA SER A 241 -8.67 -8.13 10.33
C SER A 241 -9.57 -9.28 9.88
N THR A 242 -10.77 -9.37 10.43
CA THR A 242 -11.80 -10.36 10.04
C THR A 242 -12.20 -10.19 8.58
N PHE A 243 -12.40 -8.95 8.12
CA PHE A 243 -12.71 -8.67 6.72
C PHE A 243 -11.57 -9.13 5.77
N ILE A 244 -10.33 -8.75 6.08
CA ILE A 244 -9.15 -9.14 5.31
C ILE A 244 -9.03 -10.66 5.26
N PHE A 245 -9.24 -11.34 6.39
CA PHE A 245 -9.21 -12.80 6.46
C PHE A 245 -10.29 -13.42 5.58
N MET A 246 -11.55 -12.95 5.67
CA MET A 246 -12.67 -13.43 4.84
C MET A 246 -12.34 -13.30 3.34
N VAL A 247 -11.80 -12.16 2.91
CA VAL A 247 -11.37 -11.97 1.52
C VAL A 247 -10.25 -12.94 1.16
N LYS A 248 -9.21 -13.08 2.00
CA LYS A 248 -8.12 -14.05 1.75
C LYS A 248 -8.64 -15.49 1.60
N GLN A 249 -9.55 -15.92 2.45
CA GLN A 249 -10.16 -17.26 2.38
C GLN A 249 -10.98 -17.47 1.10
N SER A 250 -11.64 -16.43 0.62
CA SER A 250 -12.39 -16.47 -0.64
C SER A 250 -11.48 -16.81 -1.84
N PHE A 251 -10.20 -16.44 -1.78
CA PHE A 251 -9.21 -16.74 -2.82
C PHE A 251 -8.40 -18.02 -2.59
N ALA A 252 -8.64 -18.79 -1.52
CA ALA A 252 -8.02 -20.12 -1.38
C ALA A 252 -8.58 -21.15 -2.39
N LYS A 253 -9.83 -20.96 -2.83
CA LYS A 253 -10.47 -21.72 -3.93
C LYS A 253 -11.22 -20.74 -4.84
N PRO A 254 -10.52 -19.94 -5.66
CA PRO A 254 -11.11 -18.79 -6.36
C PRO A 254 -12.19 -19.19 -7.37
N LYS A 255 -12.13 -20.43 -7.89
CA LYS A 255 -13.11 -21.00 -8.83
C LYS A 255 -14.29 -21.72 -8.14
N SER A 256 -14.33 -21.74 -6.80
CA SER A 256 -15.47 -22.31 -6.07
C SER A 256 -16.69 -21.40 -6.14
N ARG A 257 -17.88 -21.99 -6.07
CA ARG A 257 -19.12 -21.22 -6.01
C ARG A 257 -19.21 -20.53 -4.66
N LEU A 258 -19.78 -19.33 -4.67
CA LEU A 258 -20.01 -18.56 -3.45
C LEU A 258 -20.89 -19.32 -2.45
N THR A 259 -21.93 -20.02 -2.93
CA THR A 259 -22.82 -20.83 -2.08
C THR A 259 -22.09 -21.91 -1.28
N ASP A 260 -21.14 -22.60 -1.92
CA ASP A 260 -20.41 -23.72 -1.29
C ASP A 260 -19.49 -23.22 -0.19
N ARG A 261 -19.03 -21.96 -0.29
CA ARG A 261 -18.23 -21.30 0.74
C ARG A 261 -19.10 -20.77 1.88
N LEU A 262 -20.25 -20.18 1.58
CA LEU A 262 -21.16 -19.70 2.61
C LEU A 262 -21.71 -20.86 3.46
N SER A 263 -21.98 -22.01 2.86
CA SER A 263 -22.35 -23.21 3.62
C SER A 263 -21.21 -23.70 4.53
N SER A 264 -19.95 -23.56 4.12
CA SER A 264 -18.80 -23.88 4.99
C SER A 264 -18.62 -22.91 6.16
N TRP A 265 -19.24 -21.73 6.11
CA TRP A 265 -19.32 -20.77 7.22
C TRP A 265 -20.64 -20.92 8.01
N SER A 266 -21.32 -22.07 7.88
CA SER A 266 -22.55 -22.41 8.61
C SER A 266 -23.72 -21.42 8.42
N LEU A 267 -23.86 -20.88 7.21
CA LEU A 267 -24.98 -19.99 6.85
C LEU A 267 -26.10 -20.76 6.15
N ASP A 268 -27.09 -21.17 6.94
CA ASP A 268 -28.24 -21.97 6.47
C ASP A 268 -29.13 -21.23 5.45
N ASN A 269 -29.04 -19.90 5.36
CA ASN A 269 -29.85 -19.07 4.47
C ASN A 269 -29.06 -18.32 3.37
N SER A 270 -27.97 -18.91 2.88
CA SER A 270 -27.11 -18.32 1.84
C SER A 270 -27.86 -17.87 0.58
N GLY A 271 -28.89 -18.60 0.15
CA GLY A 271 -29.69 -18.27 -1.03
C GLY A 271 -30.49 -16.96 -0.91
N THR A 272 -31.02 -16.66 0.27
CA THR A 272 -31.76 -15.41 0.54
C THR A 272 -30.81 -14.23 0.65
N LEU A 273 -29.67 -14.43 1.31
CA LEU A 273 -28.60 -13.43 1.40
C LEU A 273 -28.11 -13.00 0.02
N LEU A 274 -27.77 -13.95 -0.85
CA LEU A 274 -27.30 -13.63 -2.20
C LEU A 274 -28.34 -12.90 -3.04
N LYS A 275 -29.62 -13.23 -2.87
CA LYS A 275 -30.72 -12.53 -3.55
C LYS A 275 -30.83 -11.08 -3.06
N ALA A 276 -30.70 -10.84 -1.76
CA ALA A 276 -30.74 -9.49 -1.18
C ALA A 276 -29.55 -8.62 -1.60
N LEU A 277 -28.39 -9.24 -1.84
CA LEU A 277 -27.18 -8.57 -2.34
C LEU A 277 -27.11 -8.47 -3.87
N GLU A 278 -28.12 -8.98 -4.58
CA GLU A 278 -28.16 -9.05 -6.06
C GLU A 278 -26.99 -9.84 -6.67
N ILE A 279 -26.42 -10.78 -5.92
CA ILE A 279 -25.33 -11.64 -6.38
C ILE A 279 -25.91 -12.93 -7.00
N PRO A 280 -25.53 -13.29 -8.24
CA PRO A 280 -26.01 -14.52 -8.86
C PRO A 280 -25.63 -15.77 -8.04
N LYS A 281 -26.58 -16.70 -7.83
CA LYS A 281 -26.34 -17.94 -7.07
C LYS A 281 -25.19 -18.80 -7.61
N LYS A 282 -24.92 -18.73 -8.93
CA LYS A 282 -23.83 -19.47 -9.60
C LYS A 282 -22.54 -18.65 -9.70
N ALA A 283 -22.46 -17.48 -9.06
CA ALA A 283 -21.25 -16.66 -9.07
C ALA A 283 -20.07 -17.42 -8.45
N LEU A 284 -18.93 -17.32 -9.11
CA LEU A 284 -17.66 -17.79 -8.58
C LEU A 284 -17.03 -16.66 -7.76
N MET A 285 -16.27 -17.01 -6.73
CA MET A 285 -15.58 -16.03 -5.91
C MET A 285 -14.76 -15.06 -6.76
N CYS A 286 -13.95 -15.56 -7.69
CA CYS A 286 -13.10 -14.71 -8.53
C CYS A 286 -13.85 -13.76 -9.49
N ASN A 287 -15.17 -13.89 -9.62
CA ASN A 287 -15.98 -13.06 -10.51
C ASN A 287 -16.68 -11.91 -9.78
N LEU A 288 -16.64 -11.91 -8.44
CA LEU A 288 -17.19 -10.83 -7.63
C LEU A 288 -16.35 -9.57 -7.77
N TYR A 289 -17.00 -8.42 -7.75
CA TYR A 289 -16.35 -7.12 -7.65
C TYR A 289 -15.91 -6.85 -6.20
N PRO A 290 -14.92 -5.98 -5.98
CA PRO A 290 -14.47 -5.65 -4.63
C PRO A 290 -15.61 -5.26 -3.67
N GLU A 291 -16.57 -4.46 -4.15
CA GLU A 291 -17.74 -4.00 -3.40
C GLU A 291 -18.67 -5.14 -2.97
N ASP A 292 -18.74 -6.24 -3.72
CA ASP A 292 -19.52 -7.43 -3.36
C ASP A 292 -18.98 -8.07 -2.08
N TYR A 293 -17.65 -8.10 -1.92
CA TYR A 293 -17.03 -8.62 -0.70
C TYR A 293 -17.34 -7.76 0.51
N LYS A 294 -17.31 -6.43 0.37
CA LYS A 294 -17.68 -5.52 1.46
C LYS A 294 -19.15 -5.71 1.86
N ARG A 295 -20.06 -5.72 0.88
CA ARG A 295 -21.50 -5.96 1.11
C ARG A 295 -21.76 -7.31 1.77
N LEU A 296 -21.05 -8.35 1.31
CA LEU A 296 -21.14 -9.68 1.91
C LEU A 296 -20.69 -9.65 3.37
N PHE A 297 -19.53 -9.06 3.66
CA PHE A 297 -19.02 -8.95 5.03
C PHE A 297 -20.00 -8.23 5.95
N GLU A 298 -20.51 -7.07 5.53
CA GLU A 298 -21.46 -6.27 6.32
C GLU A 298 -22.77 -7.01 6.58
N ALA A 299 -23.26 -7.77 5.60
CA ALA A 299 -24.45 -8.58 5.79
C ALA A 299 -24.22 -9.77 6.75
N LEU A 300 -23.01 -10.36 6.72
CA LEU A 300 -22.63 -11.48 7.58
C LEU A 300 -22.39 -11.06 9.03
N GLN A 301 -21.96 -9.83 9.28
CA GLN A 301 -21.81 -9.27 10.63
C GLN A 301 -23.14 -9.22 11.41
N ASN A 302 -24.26 -9.12 10.71
CA ASN A 302 -25.59 -9.14 11.33
C ASN A 302 -26.06 -10.57 11.67
N SER A 303 -25.27 -11.60 11.37
CA SER A 303 -25.56 -12.99 11.72
C SER A 303 -24.70 -13.44 12.91
N ASN A 304 -25.35 -13.86 14.00
CA ASN A 304 -24.70 -14.22 15.26
C ASN A 304 -23.64 -15.35 15.15
N MET A 305 -23.67 -16.14 14.08
CA MET A 305 -22.82 -17.33 13.88
C MET A 305 -21.47 -17.04 13.17
N PHE A 306 -21.34 -15.88 12.53
CA PHE A 306 -20.24 -15.63 11.59
C PHE A 306 -18.91 -15.30 12.29
N ALA A 307 -18.95 -14.64 13.44
CA ALA A 307 -17.74 -14.28 14.17
C ALA A 307 -17.01 -15.54 14.67
N GLU A 308 -17.71 -16.45 15.34
CA GLU A 308 -17.10 -17.63 15.99
C GLU A 308 -16.45 -18.62 14.99
N THR A 309 -17.08 -18.85 13.84
CA THR A 309 -16.58 -19.79 12.81
C THR A 309 -15.31 -19.30 12.11
N LEU A 310 -15.20 -17.99 11.87
CA LEU A 310 -14.02 -17.40 11.24
C LEU A 310 -12.78 -17.41 12.13
N PHE A 311 -12.95 -17.16 13.44
CA PHE A 311 -11.84 -17.21 14.40
C PHE A 311 -11.27 -18.63 14.53
N HIS A 312 -12.09 -19.68 14.43
CA HIS A 312 -11.60 -21.06 14.43
C HIS A 312 -10.73 -21.39 13.20
N ASP A 313 -11.11 -20.91 12.01
CA ASP A 313 -10.33 -21.11 10.79
C ASP A 313 -9.01 -20.31 10.80
N GLU A 314 -8.97 -19.14 11.43
CA GLU A 314 -7.76 -18.31 11.59
C GLU A 314 -6.70 -19.00 12.48
N VAL A 315 -7.13 -19.62 13.59
CA VAL A 315 -6.25 -20.41 14.47
C VAL A 315 -5.71 -21.64 13.72
N LEU A 316 -6.58 -22.38 13.02
CA LEU A 316 -6.18 -23.60 12.29
C LEU A 316 -5.20 -23.30 11.12
N THR A 317 -5.39 -22.19 10.41
CA THR A 317 -4.48 -21.80 9.33
C THR A 317 -3.15 -21.23 9.84
N SER A 318 -3.15 -20.50 10.96
CA SER A 318 -1.91 -20.03 11.62
C SER A 318 -1.06 -21.21 12.12
N THR A 319 -1.71 -22.24 12.68
CA THR A 319 -1.02 -23.45 13.16
C THR A 319 -0.40 -24.28 12.01
N ARG A 320 -0.99 -24.22 10.80
CA ARG A 320 -0.45 -24.90 9.61
C ARG A 320 0.69 -24.16 8.91
N ILE A 321 0.87 -22.87 9.16
CA ILE A 321 1.97 -22.06 8.59
C ILE A 321 3.20 -22.07 9.51
N MET A 322 3.03 -22.47 10.78
CA MET A 322 4.11 -22.64 11.75
C MET A 322 4.76 -24.04 11.75
N ASN A 323 4.29 -24.97 10.91
CA ASN A 323 4.86 -26.30 10.70
C ASN A 323 5.38 -26.46 9.27
#